data_AF-A0A7C1NWT7-F1
#
_entry.id   AF-A0A7C1NWT7-F1
#
_cell.length_a   1.000
_cell.length_b   1.000
_cell.length_c   1.000
_cell.angle_alpha   90.00
_cell.angle_beta   90.00
_cell.angle_gamma   90.00
#
_symmetry.space_group_name_H-M   'P 1'
#
loop_
_entity.id
_entity.type
_entity.pdbx_description
1 polymer ?
#
loop_
_entity_poly.entity_id
_entity_poly.type
_entity_poly.pdbx_seq_one_letter_code
_entity_poly.pdbx_strand_id
1 'polypeptide(L)'
;MLLPAQTSAAAASPPQGFSIEADRKRLSATALKAFRRLVVHWDLTSQQAAALLGVSLSTWERLKPESVTKTLSQDQMTRISALTGIFKALHLLFVDAMADRWPMLENTGPLFDRRTPVAAMIEGGIPHMLEVRRYLDAVRGGL
;
A
#
# COMPACT_ATOMS: atom_id res chain seq x y z
N MET A 1 5.73 4.92 -53.84
CA MET A 1 6.09 5.86 -52.76
C MET A 1 5.26 5.47 -51.54
N LEU A 2 5.81 4.66 -50.63
CA LEU A 2 5.17 4.29 -49.35
C LEU A 2 6.08 4.80 -48.22
N LEU A 3 5.56 5.66 -47.36
CA LEU A 3 6.23 6.08 -46.12
C LEU A 3 6.22 4.92 -45.12
N PRO A 4 7.33 4.65 -44.40
CA PRO A 4 7.30 3.66 -43.33
C PRO A 4 6.52 4.21 -42.13
N ALA A 5 5.65 3.37 -41.57
CA ALA A 5 4.95 3.64 -40.33
C ALA A 5 5.98 3.68 -39.18
N GLN A 6 6.09 4.83 -38.53
CA GLN A 6 6.90 4.97 -37.32
C GLN A 6 6.14 4.31 -36.16
N THR A 7 6.52 3.10 -35.81
CA THR A 7 6.11 2.48 -34.55
C THR A 7 6.69 3.28 -33.40
N SER A 8 5.86 4.12 -32.77
CA SER A 8 6.20 4.75 -31.50
C SER A 8 6.24 3.65 -30.43
N ALA A 9 7.43 3.17 -30.11
CA ALA A 9 7.65 2.39 -28.91
C ALA A 9 7.40 3.33 -27.72
N ALA A 10 6.25 3.16 -27.05
CA ALA A 10 5.97 3.83 -25.80
C ALA A 10 7.15 3.54 -24.85
N ALA A 11 7.90 4.59 -24.51
CA ALA A 11 9.02 4.46 -23.58
C ALA A 11 8.48 3.81 -22.31
N ALA A 12 8.96 2.60 -21.99
CA ALA A 12 8.61 1.92 -20.77
C ALA A 12 8.90 2.89 -19.62
N SER A 13 7.85 3.30 -18.90
CA SER A 13 8.01 4.18 -17.75
C SER A 13 9.06 3.55 -16.84
N PRO A 14 10.09 4.29 -16.39
CA PRO A 14 11.09 3.72 -15.51
C PRO A 14 10.39 3.01 -14.35
N PRO A 15 10.89 1.84 -13.91
CA PRO A 15 10.26 1.10 -12.83
C PRO A 15 10.02 2.04 -11.65
N GLN A 16 8.79 2.06 -11.14
CA GLN A 16 8.32 3.00 -10.11
C GLN A 16 9.00 2.69 -8.77
N GLY A 17 10.30 2.99 -8.64
CA GLY A 17 11.13 2.57 -7.53
C GLY A 17 11.14 3.53 -6.34
N PHE A 18 10.46 4.68 -6.45
CA PHE A 18 10.51 5.78 -5.47
C PHE A 18 11.95 6.21 -5.07
N SER A 19 12.97 5.87 -5.86
CA SER A 19 14.39 6.16 -5.58
C SER A 19 14.70 7.64 -5.81
N ILE A 20 14.03 8.27 -6.77
CA ILE A 20 14.17 9.69 -7.09
C ILE A 20 13.45 10.55 -6.03
N GLU A 21 14.21 11.43 -5.36
CA GLU A 21 13.66 12.28 -4.30
C GLU A 21 12.60 13.26 -4.80
N ALA A 22 12.79 13.84 -6.00
CA ALA A 22 11.82 14.75 -6.59
C ALA A 22 10.44 14.08 -6.77
N ASP A 23 10.42 12.80 -7.18
CA ASP A 23 9.18 12.03 -7.27
C ASP A 23 8.56 11.77 -5.90
N ARG A 24 9.37 11.40 -4.90
CA ARG A 24 8.85 11.25 -3.52
C ARG A 24 8.26 12.55 -3.01
N LYS A 25 8.95 13.68 -3.18
CA LYS A 25 8.45 15.00 -2.75
C LYS A 25 7.11 15.33 -3.39
N ARG A 26 6.97 15.10 -4.69
CA ARG A 26 5.72 15.32 -5.44
C ARG A 26 4.58 14.42 -4.97
N LEU A 27 4.87 13.14 -4.67
CA LEU A 27 3.85 12.14 -4.36
C LEU A 27 3.50 12.04 -2.87
N SER A 28 4.38 12.50 -1.98
CA SER A 28 4.28 12.25 -0.53
C SER A 28 2.97 12.76 0.10
N ALA A 29 2.49 13.94 -0.31
CA ALA A 29 1.25 14.49 0.23
C ALA A 29 0.04 13.59 -0.11
N THR A 30 -0.02 13.08 -1.34
CA THR A 30 -1.08 12.17 -1.78
C THR A 30 -0.96 10.80 -1.12
N ALA A 31 0.26 10.27 -1.04
CA ALA A 31 0.53 9.00 -0.36
C ALA A 31 0.12 9.05 1.12
N LEU A 32 0.51 10.10 1.85
CA LEU A 32 0.16 10.26 3.25
C LEU A 32 -1.34 10.45 3.46
N LYS A 33 -2.02 11.18 2.57
CA LYS A 33 -3.49 11.30 2.57
C LYS A 33 -4.17 9.94 2.37
N ALA A 34 -3.69 9.12 1.42
CA ALA A 34 -4.21 7.78 1.20
C ALA A 34 -4.00 6.89 2.43
N PHE A 35 -2.82 6.94 3.03
CA PHE A 35 -2.52 6.16 4.23
C PHE A 35 -3.40 6.54 5.43
N ARG A 36 -3.61 7.85 5.68
CA ARG A 36 -4.52 8.31 6.74
C ARG A 36 -5.95 7.81 6.54
N ARG A 37 -6.45 7.79 5.30
CA ARG A 37 -7.77 7.23 4.99
C ARG A 37 -7.84 5.73 5.24
N LEU A 38 -6.82 4.99 4.80
CA LEU A 38 -6.73 3.55 5.03
C LEU A 38 -6.73 3.22 6.53
N VAL A 39 -6.03 4.00 7.35
CA VAL A 39 -6.07 3.88 8.82
C VAL A 39 -7.50 3.97 9.37
N VAL A 40 -8.31 4.89 8.84
CA VAL A 40 -9.71 5.04 9.25
C VAL A 40 -10.57 3.88 8.73
N HIS A 41 -10.43 3.52 7.45
CA HIS A 41 -11.24 2.46 6.82
C HIS A 41 -11.04 1.09 7.48
N TRP A 42 -9.80 0.76 7.85
CA TRP A 42 -9.47 -0.51 8.50
C TRP A 42 -9.56 -0.46 10.03
N ASP A 43 -10.02 0.66 10.60
CA ASP A 43 -10.12 0.88 12.05
C ASP A 43 -8.80 0.58 12.79
N LEU A 44 -7.69 1.06 12.23
CA LEU A 44 -6.36 0.79 12.78
C LEU A 44 -6.09 1.67 14.00
N THR A 45 -5.49 1.07 15.03
CA THR A 45 -4.94 1.84 16.14
C THR A 45 -3.74 2.67 15.68
N SER A 46 -3.43 3.74 16.41
CA SER A 46 -2.21 4.52 16.15
C SER A 46 -0.94 3.67 16.22
N GLN A 47 -0.88 2.64 17.07
CA GLN A 47 0.26 1.72 17.13
C GLN A 47 0.36 0.88 15.85
N GLN A 48 -0.74 0.33 15.36
CA GLN A 48 -0.77 -0.44 14.11
C GLN A 48 -0.40 0.41 12.91
N ALA A 49 -0.95 1.63 12.82
CA ALA A 49 -0.62 2.58 11.76
C ALA A 49 0.87 2.93 11.76
N ALA A 50 1.45 3.23 12.93
CA ALA A 50 2.88 3.51 13.06
C ALA A 50 3.74 2.31 12.62
N ALA A 51 3.37 1.10 13.06
CA ALA A 51 4.08 -0.13 12.73
C ALA A 51 4.02 -0.47 11.23
N LEU A 52 2.84 -0.38 10.60
CA LEU A 52 2.69 -0.58 9.16
C LEU A 52 3.50 0.44 8.35
N LEU A 53 3.54 1.70 8.80
CA LEU A 53 4.33 2.75 8.15
C LEU A 53 5.84 2.63 8.42
N GLY A 54 6.25 1.81 9.38
CA GLY A 54 7.66 1.63 9.77
C GLY A 54 8.24 2.83 10.51
N VAL A 55 7.44 3.51 11.35
CA VAL A 55 7.86 4.67 12.13
C VAL A 55 7.51 4.52 13.60
N SER A 56 8.13 5.33 14.47
CA SER A 56 7.71 5.40 15.87
C SER A 56 6.29 5.94 16.00
N LEU A 57 5.59 5.56 17.07
CA LEU A 57 4.27 6.11 17.40
C LEU A 57 4.28 7.65 17.44
N SER A 58 5.30 8.25 18.08
CA SER A 58 5.43 9.71 18.14
C SER A 58 5.58 10.36 16.75
N THR A 59 6.24 9.66 15.82
CA THR A 59 6.37 10.12 14.43
C THR A 59 5.03 10.02 13.70
N TRP A 60 4.28 8.93 13.90
CA TRP A 60 2.95 8.79 13.34
C TRP A 60 2.00 9.87 13.86
N GLU A 61 1.97 10.15 15.16
CA GLU A 61 1.12 11.20 15.73
C GLU A 61 1.43 12.58 15.12
N ARG A 62 2.70 12.90 14.88
CA ARG A 62 3.09 14.12 14.16
C ARG A 62 2.67 14.13 12.69
N LEU A 63 2.52 12.96 12.06
CA LEU A 63 2.11 12.82 10.66
C LEU A 63 0.59 12.68 10.51
N LYS A 64 -0.18 12.55 11.58
CA LYS A 64 -1.63 12.35 11.55
C LYS A 64 -2.43 13.58 11.07
N PRO A 65 -2.09 14.83 11.46
CA PRO A 65 -2.88 16.01 11.07
C PRO A 65 -2.83 16.29 9.57
N GLU A 66 -3.96 16.70 8.98
CA GLU A 66 -4.06 16.92 7.53
C GLU A 66 -3.10 17.98 6.98
N SER A 67 -2.81 19.00 7.79
CA SER A 67 -1.92 20.12 7.46
C SER A 67 -0.44 19.74 7.31
N VAL A 68 -0.03 18.56 7.80
CA VAL A 68 1.38 18.17 7.80
C VAL A 68 1.80 17.67 6.44
N THR A 69 2.77 18.37 5.84
CA THR A 69 3.49 17.98 4.63
C THR A 69 4.88 17.50 4.99
N LYS A 70 5.25 16.27 4.58
CA LYS A 70 6.59 15.72 4.76
C LYS A 70 6.98 14.93 3.53
N THR A 71 8.22 15.07 3.06
CA THR A 71 8.79 14.14 2.07
C THR A 71 9.01 12.79 2.76
N LEU A 72 8.32 11.77 2.27
CA LEU A 72 8.43 10.40 2.76
C LEU A 72 9.73 9.75 2.24
N SER A 73 10.25 8.81 3.01
CA SER A 73 11.36 7.95 2.57
C SER A 73 10.89 6.99 1.48
N GLN A 74 11.84 6.39 0.76
CA GLN A 74 11.54 5.33 -0.21
C GLN A 74 10.81 4.16 0.46
N ASP A 75 11.22 3.77 1.66
CA ASP A 75 10.59 2.70 2.44
C ASP A 75 9.12 3.00 2.77
N GLN A 76 8.84 4.21 3.24
CA GLN A 76 7.48 4.68 3.54
C GLN A 76 6.61 4.73 2.28
N MET A 77 7.15 5.20 1.16
CA MET A 77 6.44 5.19 -0.13
C MET A 77 6.11 3.77 -0.58
N THR A 78 7.05 2.83 -0.44
CA THR A 78 6.84 1.41 -0.76
C THR A 78 5.75 0.78 0.10
N ARG A 79 5.79 1.00 1.42
CA ARG A 79 4.76 0.52 2.36
C ARG A 79 3.38 1.04 2.00
N ILE A 80 3.24 2.36 1.80
CA ILE A 80 1.96 2.97 1.44
C ILE A 80 1.47 2.45 0.08
N SER A 81 2.36 2.28 -0.91
CA SER A 81 2.02 1.73 -2.22
C SER A 81 1.50 0.28 -2.11
N ALA A 82 2.15 -0.56 -1.29
CA ALA A 82 1.70 -1.93 -1.06
C ALA A 82 0.31 -1.95 -0.41
N LEU A 83 0.12 -1.19 0.67
CA LEU A 83 -1.14 -1.11 1.42
C LEU A 83 -2.28 -0.54 0.58
N THR A 84 -2.01 0.49 -0.24
CA THR A 84 -3.01 1.04 -1.18
C THR A 84 -3.38 0.03 -2.25
N GLY A 85 -2.42 -0.76 -2.73
CA GLY A 85 -2.67 -1.86 -3.66
C GLY A 85 -3.57 -2.94 -3.06
N ILE A 86 -3.30 -3.33 -1.81
CA ILE A 86 -4.14 -4.27 -1.04
C ILE A 86 -5.55 -3.74 -0.88
N PHE A 87 -5.71 -2.48 -0.43
CA PHE A 87 -7.00 -1.83 -0.30
C PHE A 87 -7.80 -1.88 -1.61
N LYS A 88 -7.16 -1.51 -2.72
CA LYS A 88 -7.78 -1.56 -4.06
C LYS A 88 -8.18 -2.99 -4.44
N ALA A 89 -7.32 -3.97 -4.23
CA ALA A 89 -7.61 -5.36 -4.58
C ALA A 89 -8.82 -5.89 -3.79
N LEU A 90 -8.89 -5.61 -2.48
CA LEU A 90 -10.02 -6.00 -1.63
C LEU A 90 -11.34 -5.36 -2.11
N HIS A 91 -11.34 -4.09 -2.48
CA HIS A 91 -12.54 -3.40 -2.98
C HIS A 91 -12.97 -3.80 -4.39
N LEU A 92 -12.12 -4.52 -5.13
CA LEU A 92 -12.51 -5.16 -6.39
C LEU A 92 -13.01 -6.58 -6.17
N LEU A 93 -12.58 -7.23 -5.09
CA LEU A 93 -12.99 -8.60 -4.72
C LEU A 93 -14.33 -8.62 -3.98
N PHE A 94 -14.51 -7.70 -3.03
CA PHE A 94 -15.70 -7.60 -2.21
C PHE A 94 -16.52 -6.39 -2.62
N VAL A 95 -17.84 -6.57 -2.72
CA VAL A 95 -18.80 -5.51 -3.04
C VAL A 95 -19.37 -4.81 -1.80
N ASP A 96 -19.01 -5.27 -0.61
CA ASP A 96 -19.58 -4.83 0.66
C ASP A 96 -18.50 -4.40 1.66
N ALA A 97 -18.91 -4.15 2.91
CA ALA A 97 -18.04 -3.78 4.01
C ALA A 97 -16.98 -4.86 4.36
N MET A 98 -17.02 -6.04 3.74
CA MET A 98 -15.96 -7.04 3.92
C MET A 98 -14.61 -6.53 3.43
N ALA A 99 -14.58 -5.69 2.39
CA ALA A 99 -13.33 -5.12 1.88
C ALA A 99 -12.51 -4.39 2.97
N ASP A 100 -13.21 -3.69 3.86
CA ASP A 100 -12.61 -2.92 4.96
C ASP A 100 -12.39 -3.76 6.23
N ARG A 101 -13.23 -4.78 6.48
CA ARG A 101 -13.11 -5.65 7.66
C ARG A 101 -12.08 -6.75 7.52
N TRP A 102 -11.91 -7.31 6.32
CA TRP A 102 -11.06 -8.47 6.06
C TRP A 102 -9.62 -8.35 6.61
N PRO A 103 -8.93 -7.19 6.52
CA PRO A 103 -7.58 -7.03 7.07
C PRO A 103 -7.46 -7.29 8.59
N MET A 104 -8.59 -7.20 9.31
CA MET A 104 -8.68 -7.36 10.76
C MET A 104 -9.29 -8.70 11.18
N LEU A 105 -9.73 -9.53 10.24
CA LEU A 105 -10.24 -10.87 10.53
C LEU A 105 -9.09 -11.87 10.58
N GLU A 106 -9.16 -12.81 11.54
CA GLU A 106 -8.21 -13.92 11.58
C GLU A 106 -8.28 -14.70 10.26
N ASN A 107 -7.12 -14.98 9.68
CA ASN A 107 -7.02 -15.71 8.43
C ASN A 107 -6.21 -16.99 8.64
N THR A 108 -6.83 -18.14 8.36
CA THR A 108 -6.19 -19.46 8.50
C THR A 108 -5.39 -19.86 7.25
N GLY A 109 -5.33 -19.01 6.23
CA GLY A 109 -4.51 -19.24 5.05
C GLY A 109 -3.02 -19.33 5.43
N PRO A 110 -2.21 -20.16 4.74
CA PRO A 110 -0.81 -20.38 5.07
C PRO A 110 0.03 -19.10 5.13
N LEU A 111 -0.35 -18.07 4.36
CA LEU A 111 0.32 -16.77 4.37
C LEU A 111 0.21 -16.03 5.71
N PHE A 112 -0.86 -16.28 6.48
CA PHE A 112 -1.19 -15.47 7.65
C PHE A 112 -0.92 -16.18 8.97
N ASP A 113 -0.62 -17.48 8.98
CA ASP A 113 -0.31 -18.27 10.18
C ASP A 113 -1.32 -18.04 11.33
N ARG A 114 -2.62 -18.08 11.01
CA ARG A 114 -3.73 -17.81 11.96
C ARG A 114 -3.68 -16.43 12.61
N ARG A 115 -3.00 -15.46 11.99
CA ARG A 115 -3.03 -14.04 12.36
C ARG A 115 -4.02 -13.29 11.48
N THR A 116 -4.32 -12.06 11.87
CA THR A 116 -4.96 -11.11 10.95
C THR A 116 -3.96 -10.68 9.88
N PRO A 117 -4.39 -10.35 8.65
CA PRO A 117 -3.53 -9.79 7.62
C PRO A 117 -2.72 -8.58 8.09
N VAL A 118 -3.32 -7.68 8.89
CA VAL A 118 -2.60 -6.53 9.48
C VAL A 118 -1.47 -6.98 10.42
N ALA A 119 -1.72 -7.94 11.31
CA ALA A 119 -0.70 -8.43 12.23
C ALA A 119 0.45 -9.13 11.48
N ALA A 120 0.13 -9.91 10.44
CA ALA A 120 1.12 -10.57 9.60
C ALA A 120 1.98 -9.55 8.83
N MET A 121 1.37 -8.49 8.28
CA MET A 121 2.10 -7.41 7.59
C MET A 121 2.97 -6.58 8.54
N ILE A 122 2.55 -6.39 9.79
CA ILE A 122 3.36 -5.71 10.80
C ILE A 122 4.61 -6.53 11.14
N GLU A 123 4.44 -7.83 11.39
CA GLU A 123 5.54 -8.76 11.70
C GLU A 123 6.52 -8.88 10.52
N GLY A 124 6.00 -9.17 9.33
CA GLY A 124 6.82 -9.47 8.15
C GLY A 124 7.28 -8.25 7.35
N GLY A 125 6.80 -7.05 7.69
CA GLY A 125 7.19 -5.80 7.04
C GLY A 125 6.89 -5.75 5.54
N ILE A 126 7.73 -5.04 4.78
CA ILE A 126 7.55 -4.86 3.33
C ILE A 126 7.47 -6.17 2.55
N PRO A 127 8.37 -7.16 2.76
CA PRO A 127 8.29 -8.43 2.03
C PRO A 127 6.90 -9.06 2.13
N HIS A 128 6.33 -9.08 3.33
CA HIS A 128 5.04 -9.69 3.58
C HIS A 128 3.87 -8.84 3.06
N MET A 129 3.95 -7.51 3.15
CA MET A 129 2.97 -6.62 2.48
C MET A 129 2.91 -6.88 0.97
N LEU A 130 4.06 -7.13 0.33
CA LEU A 130 4.11 -7.43 -1.09
C LEU A 130 3.57 -8.83 -1.40
N GLU A 131 3.77 -9.82 -0.52
CA GLU A 131 3.15 -11.14 -0.63
C GLU A 131 1.63 -11.07 -0.53
N VAL A 132 1.08 -10.36 0.47
CA VAL A 132 -0.36 -10.17 0.63
C VAL A 132 -0.96 -9.48 -0.59
N ARG A 133 -0.29 -8.45 -1.11
CA ARG A 133 -0.72 -7.79 -2.35
C ARG A 133 -0.77 -8.76 -3.53
N ARG A 134 0.29 -9.55 -3.75
CA ARG A 134 0.34 -10.55 -4.83
C ARG A 134 -0.75 -11.61 -4.68
N TYR A 135 -0.97 -12.09 -3.46
CA TYR A 135 -2.03 -13.05 -3.15
C TYR A 135 -3.41 -12.49 -3.54
N LEU A 136 -3.75 -11.27 -3.15
CA LEU A 136 -5.04 -10.67 -3.48
C LEU A 136 -5.18 -10.34 -4.98
N ASP A 137 -4.10 -9.89 -5.61
CA ASP A 137 -4.08 -9.67 -7.07
C ASP A 137 -4.30 -11.00 -7.84
N ALA A 138 -3.76 -12.11 -7.33
CA ALA A 138 -3.94 -13.45 -7.89
C ALA A 138 -5.39 -13.95 -7.73
N VAL A 139 -5.95 -13.87 -6.52
CA VAL A 139 -7.35 -14.23 -6.25
C VAL A 139 -8.30 -13.44 -7.16
N ARG A 140 -8.05 -12.14 -7.35
CA ARG A 140 -8.82 -11.29 -8.27
C ARG A 140 -8.69 -11.72 -9.73
N GLY A 141 -7.54 -12.30 -10.11
CA GLY A 141 -7.25 -12.83 -11.44
C GLY A 141 -7.81 -14.24 -11.70
N GLY A 142 -8.47 -14.87 -10.71
CA GLY A 142 -9.03 -16.21 -10.83
C GLY A 142 -8.06 -17.35 -10.53
N LEU A 143 -7.02 -17.08 -9.72
CA LEU A 143 -6.07 -18.08 -9.21
C LEU A 143 -6.50 -18.64 -7.84
#